data_AF-A0A6V8DNL1-F1
#
_entry.id   AF-A0A6V8DNL1-F1
#
_cell.length_a   1.000
_cell.length_b   1.000
_cell.length_c   1.000
_cell.angle_alpha   90.00
_cell.angle_beta   90.00
_cell.angle_gamma   90.00
#
_symmetry.space_group_name_H-M   'P 1'
#
loop_
_entity.id
_entity.type
_entity.pdbx_description
1 polymer ?
#
loop_
_entity_poly.entity_id
_entity_poly.type
_entity_poly.pdbx_seq_one_letter_code
_entity_poly.pdbx_strand_id
1 'polypeptide(L)'
;MEWRPPGYEFDARNLVRALFNENTDEGKLLEAAACGHIEIFARSTAWNGVLWLIMNTLKQDGKPVYTGEELGALRASLPIVWR
;
A
#
# COMPACT_ATOMS: atom_id res chain seq x y z
N MET A 1 -24.66 14.74 -9.75
CA MET A 1 -23.64 13.73 -9.40
C MET A 1 -22.43 14.48 -8.92
N GLU A 2 -21.91 14.11 -7.75
CA GLU A 2 -20.61 14.58 -7.28
C GLU A 2 -19.54 13.96 -8.17
N TRP A 3 -18.66 14.78 -8.74
CA TRP A 3 -17.56 14.27 -9.55
C TRP A 3 -16.63 13.43 -8.68
N ARG A 4 -16.21 12.27 -9.20
CA ARG A 4 -15.29 11.36 -8.51
C ARG A 4 -14.23 10.86 -9.49
N PRO A 5 -12.95 10.80 -9.09
CA PRO A 5 -11.90 10.30 -9.97
C PRO A 5 -12.06 8.79 -10.26
N PRO A 6 -11.40 8.26 -11.31
CA PRO A 6 -11.42 6.83 -11.62
C PRO A 6 -10.89 5.98 -10.46
N GLY A 7 -11.51 4.82 -10.24
CA GLY A 7 -11.18 3.91 -9.16
C GLY A 7 -10.48 2.63 -9.62
N TYR A 8 -9.45 2.21 -8.91
CA TYR A 8 -8.73 0.95 -9.14
C TYR A 8 -8.73 0.08 -7.87
N GLU A 9 -8.94 -1.22 -8.02
CA GLU A 9 -8.84 -2.18 -6.92
C GLU A 9 -7.48 -2.86 -6.94
N PHE A 10 -6.78 -2.82 -5.80
CA PHE A 10 -5.50 -3.47 -5.58
C PHE A 10 -5.68 -4.71 -4.71
N ASP A 11 -5.09 -5.81 -5.17
CA ASP A 11 -4.83 -6.98 -4.33
C ASP A 11 -3.47 -6.88 -3.63
N ALA A 12 -3.10 -7.91 -2.86
CA ALA A 12 -1.82 -7.95 -2.15
C ALA A 12 -0.61 -7.85 -3.09
N ARG A 13 -0.68 -8.43 -4.30
CA ARG A 13 0.41 -8.36 -5.29
C ARG A 13 0.54 -6.95 -5.84
N ASN A 14 -0.56 -6.28 -6.16
CA ASN A 14 -0.54 -4.90 -6.61
C ASN A 14 0.04 -3.97 -5.53
N LEU A 15 -0.36 -4.15 -4.26
CA LEU A 15 0.20 -3.38 -3.14
C LEU A 15 1.71 -3.56 -3.02
N VAL A 16 2.22 -4.79 -3.13
CA VAL A 16 3.67 -5.04 -3.08
C VAL A 16 4.38 -4.35 -4.25
N ARG A 17 3.85 -4.45 -5.48
CA ARG A 17 4.46 -3.78 -6.64
C ARG A 17 4.47 -2.27 -6.48
N ALA A 18 3.37 -1.70 -6.01
CA ALA A 18 3.21 -0.26 -5.79
C ALA A 18 4.19 0.29 -4.74
N LEU A 19 4.32 -0.39 -3.60
CA LEU A 19 5.10 0.11 -2.46
C LEU A 19 6.61 -0.07 -2.61
N PHE A 20 7.03 -1.11 -3.33
CA PHE A 20 8.46 -1.47 -3.41
C PHE A 20 9.09 -1.15 -4.76
N ASN A 21 8.34 -0.66 -5.74
CA ASN A 21 8.89 -0.23 -7.03
C ASN A 21 8.01 0.83 -7.73
N GLU A 22 8.42 2.10 -7.62
CA GLU A 22 7.79 3.25 -8.28
C GLU A 22 7.72 3.15 -9.81
N ASN A 23 8.63 2.40 -10.45
CA ASN A 23 8.68 2.26 -11.90
C ASN A 23 7.63 1.28 -12.45
N THR A 24 6.92 0.55 -11.59
CA THR A 24 5.79 -0.30 -11.99
C THR A 24 4.56 0.54 -12.31
N ASP A 25 3.63 -0.03 -13.08
CA ASP A 25 2.35 0.62 -13.33
C ASP A 25 1.59 0.87 -12.00
N GLU A 26 1.67 -0.07 -11.06
CA GLU A 26 1.07 0.10 -9.73
C GLU A 26 1.74 1.20 -8.90
N GLY A 27 3.06 1.38 -9.03
CA GLY A 27 3.80 2.48 -8.39
C GLY A 27 3.34 3.84 -8.91
N LYS A 28 3.24 3.98 -10.24
CA LYS A 28 2.72 5.19 -10.89
C LYS A 28 1.27 5.48 -10.53
N LEU A 29 0.44 4.44 -10.40
CA LEU A 29 -0.94 4.58 -9.93
C LEU A 29 -0.97 5.09 -8.48
N LEU A 30 -0.09 4.59 -7.61
CA LEU A 30 0.00 5.05 -6.22
C LEU A 30 0.37 6.54 -6.13
N GLU A 31 1.30 7.00 -6.96
CA GLU A 31 1.63 8.43 -7.07
C GLU A 31 0.44 9.25 -7.61
N ALA A 32 -0.23 8.77 -8.66
CA ALA A 32 -1.41 9.43 -9.21
C ALA A 32 -2.55 9.54 -8.16
N ALA A 33 -2.70 8.53 -7.30
CA ALA A 33 -3.63 8.55 -6.18
C ALA A 33 -3.22 9.57 -5.11
N ALA A 34 -1.93 9.67 -4.78
CA ALA A 34 -1.40 10.71 -3.89
C ALA A 34 -1.69 12.13 -4.40
N CYS A 35 -1.71 12.32 -5.72
CA CYS A 35 -2.05 13.59 -6.38
C CYS A 35 -3.57 13.82 -6.55
N GLY A 36 -4.42 12.87 -6.13
CA GLY A 36 -5.88 12.97 -6.25
C GLY A 36 -6.43 12.78 -7.67
N HIS A 37 -5.63 12.26 -8.61
CA HIS A 37 -6.07 12.00 -9.98
C HIS A 37 -6.92 10.73 -10.12
N ILE A 38 -6.67 9.76 -9.23
CA ILE A 38 -7.39 8.47 -9.16
C ILE A 38 -7.65 8.13 -7.69
N GLU A 39 -8.47 7.12 -7.45
CA GLU A 39 -8.59 6.47 -6.15
C GLU A 39 -8.13 5.01 -6.22
N ILE A 40 -7.42 4.58 -5.19
CA ILE A 40 -7.04 3.17 -5.00
C ILE A 40 -7.85 2.59 -3.85
N PHE A 41 -8.38 1.40 -4.08
CA PHE A 41 -9.14 0.63 -3.12
C PHE A 41 -8.45 -0.69 -2.85
N ALA A 42 -8.38 -1.08 -1.59
CA ALA A 42 -7.84 -2.39 -1.23
C ALA A 42 -8.61 -2.98 -0.06
N ARG A 43 -8.76 -4.30 -0.07
CA ARG A 43 -9.29 -5.02 1.09
C ARG A 43 -8.33 -4.89 2.26
N SER A 44 -8.84 -4.73 3.46
CA SER A 44 -8.00 -4.72 4.67
C SER A 44 -7.15 -5.99 4.80
N THR A 45 -7.62 -7.13 4.28
CA THR A 45 -6.89 -8.40 4.27
C THR A 45 -5.69 -8.41 3.30
N ALA A 46 -5.69 -7.58 2.24
CA ALA A 46 -4.58 -7.49 1.32
C ALA A 46 -3.32 -6.91 1.99
N TRP A 47 -3.52 -6.05 2.99
CA TRP A 47 -2.43 -5.49 3.81
C TRP A 47 -1.64 -6.56 4.58
N ASN A 48 -2.28 -7.68 4.94
CA ASN A 48 -1.60 -8.75 5.66
C ASN A 48 -0.46 -9.37 4.84
N GLY A 49 -0.59 -9.40 3.51
CA GLY A 49 0.49 -9.85 2.61
C GLY A 49 1.69 -8.91 2.65
N VAL A 50 1.45 -7.60 2.68
CA VAL A 50 2.50 -6.58 2.79
C VAL A 50 3.16 -6.62 4.17
N LEU A 51 2.38 -6.72 5.25
CA LEU A 51 2.90 -6.87 6.61
C LEU A 51 3.79 -8.10 6.72
N TRP A 52 3.32 -9.25 6.22
CA TRP A 52 4.10 -10.48 6.24
C TRP A 52 5.43 -10.31 5.51
N LEU A 53 5.43 -9.65 4.35
CA LEU A 53 6.64 -9.40 3.58
C LEU A 53 7.63 -8.51 4.34
N ILE A 54 7.18 -7.35 4.84
CA ILE A 54 8.03 -6.42 5.60
C ILE A 54 8.64 -7.11 6.81
N MET A 55 7.81 -7.78 7.60
CA MET A 55 8.23 -8.44 8.84
C MET A 55 9.20 -9.60 8.60
N ASN A 56 9.17 -10.24 7.42
CA ASN A 56 10.05 -11.35 7.09
C ASN A 56 11.33 -10.94 6.36
N THR A 57 11.30 -9.86 5.59
CA THR A 57 12.43 -9.39 4.78
C THR A 57 13.27 -8.34 5.50
N LEU A 58 12.64 -7.39 6.20
CA LEU A 58 13.33 -6.28 6.86
C LEU A 58 13.61 -6.64 8.31
N LYS A 59 14.73 -7.34 8.51
CA LYS A 59 15.21 -7.77 9.83
C LYS A 59 16.63 -7.29 10.08
N GLN A 60 16.89 -6.88 11.32
CA GLN A 60 18.21 -6.62 11.85
C GLN A 60 18.43 -7.49 13.09
N ASP A 61 19.53 -8.25 13.12
CA ASP A 61 19.83 -9.21 14.19
C ASP A 61 18.70 -10.24 14.45
N GLY A 62 18.01 -10.65 13.38
CA GLY A 62 16.89 -11.59 13.43
C GLY A 62 15.57 -11.01 13.93
N LYS A 63 15.53 -9.73 14.31
CA LYS A 63 14.32 -9.04 14.77
C LYS A 63 13.76 -8.13 13.66
N PRO A 64 12.43 -8.01 13.53
CA PRO A 64 11.83 -7.05 12.60
C PRO A 64 12.31 -5.63 12.88
N VAL A 65 12.64 -4.89 11.82
CA VAL A 65 13.09 -3.49 11.93
C VAL A 65 11.95 -2.57 12.38
N TYR A 66 10.73 -2.85 11.94
CA TYR A 66 9.55 -2.05 12.26
C TYR A 66 8.69 -2.72 13.34
N THR A 67 8.16 -1.90 14.23
CA THR A 67 7.13 -2.26 15.19
C THR A 67 5.75 -2.35 14.53
N GLY A 68 4.80 -3.01 15.20
CA GLY A 68 3.41 -3.07 14.71
C GLY A 68 2.74 -1.68 14.63
N GLU A 69 3.13 -0.76 15.50
CA GLU A 69 2.61 0.61 15.51
C GLU A 69 3.11 1.41 14.30
N GLU A 70 4.41 1.32 13.98
CA GLU A 70 5.00 1.97 12.80
C GLU A 70 4.39 1.43 11.50
N LEU A 71 4.11 0.12 11.43
CA LEU A 71 3.44 -0.48 10.28
C LEU A 71 1.97 -0.05 10.17
N GLY A 72 1.31 0.18 11.30
CA GLY A 72 -0.03 0.76 11.35
C GLY A 72 -0.05 2.21 10.84
N ALA A 73 0.93 3.01 11.26
CA ALA A 73 1.12 4.39 10.79
C ALA A 73 1.43 4.43 9.28
N LEU A 74 2.30 3.54 8.80
CA LEU A 74 2.59 3.39 7.37
C LEU A 74 1.31 3.08 6.58
N ARG A 75 0.48 2.14 7.04
CA ARG A 75 -0.79 1.81 6.37
C ARG A 75 -1.71 3.03 6.27
N ALA A 76 -1.77 3.82 7.34
CA ALA A 76 -2.64 4.98 7.43
C ALA A 76 -2.17 6.16 6.56
N SER A 77 -0.86 6.25 6.26
CA SER A 77 -0.32 7.29 5.38
C SER A 77 -0.49 7.02 3.89
N LEU A 78 -0.92 5.81 3.50
CA LEU A 78 -1.08 5.46 2.09
C LEU A 78 -2.34 6.11 1.48
N PRO A 79 -2.29 6.58 0.22
CA PRO A 79 -3.44 7.12 -0.50
C PRO A 79 -4.37 5.99 -0.98
N ILE A 80 -4.80 5.13 -0.04
CA ILE A 80 -5.59 3.93 -0.30
C ILE A 80 -6.80 3.94 0.62
N VAL A 81 -7.97 3.78 0.02
CA VAL A 81 -9.22 3.63 0.75
C VAL A 81 -9.41 2.14 1.07
N TRP A 82 -9.24 1.82 2.35
CA TRP A 82 -9.36 0.47 2.88
C TRP A 82 -10.83 0.09 3.07
N ARG A 83 -11.26 -1.02 2.45
CA ARG A 83 -12.64 -1.53 2.53
C ARG A 83 -12.70 -2.99 2.96
#